data_AF-A0A963CYY4-F1
#
_entry.id   AF-A0A963CYY4-F1
#
_cell.length_a   1.000
_cell.length_b   1.000
_cell.length_c   1.000
_cell.angle_alpha   90.00
_cell.angle_beta   90.00
_cell.angle_gamma   90.00
#
_symmetry.space_group_name_H-M   'P 1'
#
loop_
_entity.id
_entity.type
_entity.pdbx_description
1 polymer ?
#
loop_
_entity_poly.entity_id
_entity_poly.type
_entity_poly.pdbx_seq_one_letter_code
_entity_poly.pdbx_strand_id
1 'polypeptide(L)' 'MSTDGFARFERFRAHVAADGALQERLRHIADEEAFIVAVLEMAAGEGFRLEREDVLAALNAGRRAWLERWL' A
#
# COMPACT_ATOMS: atom_id res chain seq x y z
N MET A 1 -0.26 -7.89 -17.65
CA MET A 1 -0.06 -7.78 -16.19
C MET A 1 1.37 -8.14 -15.89
N SER A 2 2.22 -7.16 -15.63
CA SER A 2 3.62 -7.39 -15.27
C SER A 2 3.69 -7.89 -13.83
N THR A 3 4.20 -9.09 -13.62
CA THR A 3 4.32 -9.75 -12.30
C THR A 3 5.16 -8.96 -11.28
N ASP A 4 5.91 -7.96 -11.74
CA ASP A 4 6.69 -7.04 -10.91
C ASP A 4 5.87 -6.15 -9.96
N GLY A 5 4.64 -5.78 -10.32
CA GLY A 5 3.83 -4.83 -9.55
C GLY A 5 3.54 -5.30 -8.13
N PHE A 6 3.12 -6.56 -8.01
CA PHE A 6 2.83 -7.20 -6.74
C PHE A 6 4.07 -7.32 -5.85
N ALA A 7 5.23 -7.67 -6.43
CA ALA A 7 6.48 -7.79 -5.68
C ALA A 7 6.98 -6.44 -5.14
N ARG A 8 6.81 -5.36 -5.91
CA ARG A 8 7.11 -3.99 -5.45
C ARG A 8 6.18 -3.57 -4.32
N PHE A 9 4.89 -3.86 -4.44
CA PHE A 9 3.92 -3.57 -3.38
C PHE A 9 4.23 -4.34 -2.09
N GLU A 10 4.56 -5.63 -2.18
CA GLU A 10 4.94 -6.42 -1.01
C GLU A 10 6.19 -5.88 -0.30
N ARG A 11 7.18 -5.39 -1.05
CA ARG A 11 8.35 -4.72 -0.45
C ARG A 11 7.98 -3.43 0.26
N PHE A 12 7.14 -2.60 -0.36
CA PHE A 12 6.62 -1.39 0.28
C PHE A 12 5.82 -1.74 1.55
N ARG A 13 4.98 -2.78 1.49
CA ARG A 13 4.20 -3.27 2.64
C ARG A 13 5.10 -3.71 3.79
N ALA A 14 6.20 -4.41 3.51
CA ALA A 14 7.17 -4.80 4.53
C ALA A 14 7.87 -3.58 5.16
N HIS A 15 8.15 -2.55 4.36
CA HIS A 15 8.73 -1.30 4.83
C HIS A 15 7.75 -0.54 5.75
N VAL A 16 6.49 -0.36 5.33
CA VAL A 16 5.42 0.20 6.17
C VAL A 16 5.24 -0.63 7.44
N ALA A 17 5.25 -1.96 7.35
CA ALA A 17 5.13 -2.83 8.52
C ALA A 17 6.27 -2.66 9.55
N ALA A 18 7.43 -2.16 9.12
CA ALA A 18 8.58 -1.88 10.00
C ALA A 18 8.57 -0.46 10.58
N ASP A 19 7.78 0.47 10.02
CA ASP A 19 7.71 1.87 10.44
C ASP A 19 6.31 2.22 11.01
N GLY A 20 6.26 2.43 12.33
CA GLY A 20 5.01 2.74 13.03
C GLY A 20 4.38 4.09 12.63
N ALA A 21 5.18 5.07 12.20
CA ALA A 21 4.66 6.36 11.77
C ALA A 21 3.98 6.27 10.40
N LEU A 22 4.54 5.47 9.47
CA LEU A 22 3.91 5.19 8.18
C LEU A 22 2.60 4.42 8.35
N GLN A 23 2.57 3.49 9.30
CA GLN A 23 1.37 2.73 9.65
C GLN A 23 0.24 3.63 10.17
N GLU A 24 0.53 4.49 11.14
CA GLU A 24 -0.46 5.38 11.72
C GLU A 24 -1.03 6.33 10.67
N ARG A 25 -0.17 6.87 9.81
CA ARG A 25 -0.55 7.76 8.71
C ARG A 25 -1.50 7.09 7.71
N LEU A 26 -1.27 5.81 7.38
CA LEU A 26 -2.18 5.04 6.51
C LEU A 26 -3.47 4.62 7.22
N ARG A 27 -3.41 4.32 8.52
CA ARG A 27 -4.58 3.85 9.31
C ARG A 27 -5.68 4.90 9.42
N HIS A 28 -5.34 6.18 9.37
CA HIS A 28 -6.32 7.27 9.42
C HIS A 28 -7.05 7.53 8.10
N ILE A 29 -6.69 6.83 7.02
CA ILE A 29 -7.28 7.04 5.69
C ILE A 29 -8.34 5.95 5.44
N ALA A 30 -9.61 6.35 5.55
CA ALA A 30 -10.75 5.45 5.33
C ALA A 30 -11.25 5.44 3.88
N ASP A 31 -10.89 6.46 3.08
CA ASP A 31 -11.29 6.56 1.68
C ASP A 31 -10.31 5.82 0.76
N GLU A 32 -10.83 5.01 -0.15
CA GLU A 32 -10.01 4.13 -1.01
C GLU A 32 -9.15 4.94 -1.99
N GLU A 33 -9.69 6.01 -2.60
CA GLU A 33 -8.92 6.84 -3.51
C GLU A 33 -7.85 7.65 -2.76
N ALA A 34 -8.19 8.23 -1.62
CA ALA A 34 -7.23 8.93 -0.75
C ALA A 34 -6.13 7.98 -0.27
N PHE A 35 -6.48 6.72 0.02
CA PHE A 35 -5.53 5.70 0.42
C PHE A 35 -4.54 5.39 -0.70
N ILE A 36 -5.04 5.17 -1.92
CA ILE A 36 -4.20 4.91 -3.10
C ILE A 36 -3.25 6.09 -3.34
N VAL A 37 -3.75 7.33 -3.28
CA VAL A 37 -2.92 8.52 -3.45
C VAL A 37 -1.83 8.58 -2.38
N ALA A 38 -2.18 8.42 -1.11
CA ALA A 38 -1.22 8.45 -0.01
C ALA A 38 -0.15 7.36 -0.11
N VAL A 39 -0.52 6.15 -0.54
CA VAL A 39 0.43 5.05 -0.79
C VAL A 39 1.38 5.39 -1.92
N LEU A 40 0.89 5.97 -3.02
CA LEU A 40 1.74 6.35 -4.15
C LEU A 40 2.71 7.49 -3.77
N GLU A 41 2.24 8.49 -3.03
CA GLU A 41 3.08 9.58 -2.53
C GLU A 41 4.14 9.08 -1.56
N MET A 42 3.78 8.22 -0.60
CA MET A 42 4.75 7.60 0.32
C MET A 42 5.76 6.73 -0.41
N ALA A 43 5.30 5.87 -1.32
CA ALA A 43 6.17 5.02 -2.11
C ALA A 43 7.19 5.85 -2.89
N ALA A 44 6.75 6.92 -3.56
CA ALA A 44 7.64 7.83 -4.28
C ALA A 44 8.65 8.53 -3.34
N GLY A 45 8.22 8.95 -2.15
CA GLY A 45 9.10 9.56 -1.14
C GLY A 45 10.17 8.61 -0.60
N GLU A 46 9.84 7.33 -0.46
CA GLU A 46 10.74 6.27 0.01
C GLU A 46 11.54 5.59 -1.13
N GLY A 47 11.42 6.07 -2.38
CA GLY A 47 12.16 5.56 -3.53
C GLY A 47 11.57 4.30 -4.18
N PHE A 48 10.35 3.92 -3.82
CA PHE A 48 9.59 2.85 -4.47
C PHE A 48 8.81 3.37 -5.67
N ARG A 49 8.92 2.67 -6.79
CA ARG A 49 8.09 2.93 -7.96
C ARG A 49 6.84 2.05 -7.90
N LEU A 50 5.73 2.64 -7.46
CA LEU A 50 4.41 2.01 -7.51
C LEU A 50 3.51 2.79 -8.46
N GLU A 51 2.61 2.06 -9.10
CA GLU A 51 1.55 2.64 -9.94
C GLU A 51 0.18 2.36 -9.31
N ARG A 52 -0.82 3.18 -9.66
CA ARG A 52 -2.20 3.01 -9.17
C ARG A 52 -2.71 1.59 -9.39
N GLU A 53 -2.41 1.00 -10.53
CA GLU A 53 -2.80 -0.36 -10.89
C GLU A 53 -2.16 -1.41 -9.98
N ASP A 54 -0.90 -1.22 -9.57
CA ASP A 54 -0.19 -2.11 -8.65
C ASP A 54 -0.88 -2.12 -7.28
N VAL A 55 -1.25 -0.92 -6.78
CA VAL A 55 -1.97 -0.76 -5.51
C VAL A 55 -3.37 -1.34 -5.59
N LEU A 56 -4.12 -1.08 -6.66
CA LEU A 56 -5.47 -1.63 -6.86
C LEU A 56 -5.46 -3.15 -6.98
N ALA A 57 -4.49 -3.73 -7.68
CA ALA A 57 -4.34 -5.18 -7.79
C ALA A 57 -4.03 -5.80 -6.42
N ALA A 58 -3.14 -5.17 -5.65
CA ALA A 58 -2.81 -5.61 -4.30
C ALA A 58 -3.98 -5.44 -3.32
N LEU A 59 -4.75 -4.35 -3.42
CA LEU A 59 -5.97 -4.13 -2.64
C LEU A 59 -7.04 -5.16 -3.00
N ASN A 60 -7.23 -5.50 -4.28
CA ASN A 60 -8.18 -6.54 -4.69
C ASN A 60 -7.76 -7.93 -4.20
N ALA A 61 -6.48 -8.27 -4.28
CA ALA A 61 -5.94 -9.53 -3.77
C ALA A 61 -5.95 -9.59 -2.23
N GLY A 62 -5.74 -8.45 -1.59
CA GLY A 62 -5.54 -8.29 -0.16
C GLY A 62 -6.76 -7.81 0.63
N ARG A 63 -7.88 -7.40 -0.01
CA ARG A 63 -9.03 -6.74 0.64
C ARG A 63 -9.53 -7.48 1.88
N ARG A 64 -9.53 -8.82 1.82
CA ARG A 64 -9.87 -9.69 2.97
C ARG A 64 -8.80 -9.66 4.07
N ALA A 65 -7.53 -9.81 3.71
CA ALA A 65 -6.42 -9.81 4.67
C ALA A 65 -6.14 -8.42 5.29
N TRP A 66 -6.46 -7.34 4.57
CA TRP A 66 -6.27 -5.97 5.03
C TRP A 66 -7.35 -5.55 6.03
N LEU A 67 -8.62 -5.88 5.75
CA LEU A 67 -9.71 -5.67 6.71
C LEU A 67 -9.48 -6.47 8.01
N GLU A 68 -9.01 -7.71 7.92
CA GLU A 68 -8.74 -8.54 9.11
C GLU A 68 -7.49 -8.12 9.90
N ARG A 69 -6.49 -7.48 9.28
CA ARG A 69 -5.22 -7.12 9.95
C ARG A 69 -5.28 -5.74 10.63
N TRP A 70 -6.21 -4.88 10.23
CA TRP A 70 -6.29 -3.50 10.71
C TRP A 70 -7.57 -3.16 11.50
N LEU A 71 -8.53 -4.11 11.59
CA LEU A 71 -9.59 -4.10 12.61
C LEU A 71 -9.02 -4.42 14.00
#